data_AF-A0A932EFB6-F1
#
_entry.id   AF-A0A932EFB6-F1
#
_cell.length_a   1.000
_cell.length_b   1.000
_cell.length_c   1.000
_cell.angle_alpha   90.00
_cell.angle_beta   90.00
_cell.angle_gamma   90.00
#
_symmetry.space_group_name_H-M   'P 1'
#
loop_
_entity.id
_entity.type
_entity.pdbx_description
1 polymer ?
#
loop_
_entity_poly.entity_id
_entity_poly.type
_entity_poly.pdbx_seq_one_letter_code
_entity_poly.pdbx_strand_id
1 'polypeptide(L)'
;MVKNLNQLHKEKMSLAEKSADALSVFVGSWRFILLLGFFMLIWIALNVAAIELKWDPYPFILLNLFLSVAAAVQAPIILMSQNRMEKKDRLRAELDYETDLKAEHQIVEIKKDLAEIKAFLQNKKKKSLTK
;
A
#
# COMPACT_ATOMS: atom_id res chain seq x y z
N MET A 1 17.15 -13.43 0.27
CA MET A 1 15.99 -14.36 0.35
C MET A 1 14.63 -13.63 0.49
N VAL A 2 14.54 -12.31 0.27
CA VAL A 2 13.30 -11.51 0.52
C VAL A 2 12.26 -11.59 -0.62
N LYS A 3 12.64 -12.08 -1.81
CA LYS A 3 11.73 -12.16 -2.97
C LYS A 3 10.60 -13.21 -2.84
N ASN A 4 10.72 -14.19 -1.94
CA ASN A 4 9.77 -15.32 -1.86
C ASN A 4 8.47 -15.02 -1.10
N LEU A 5 8.46 -14.13 -0.10
CA LEU A 5 7.26 -13.91 0.75
C LEU A 5 6.10 -13.26 -0.03
N ASN A 6 6.44 -12.31 -0.91
CA ASN A 6 5.46 -11.64 -1.76
C ASN A 6 4.85 -12.59 -2.81
N GLN A 7 5.60 -13.60 -3.25
CA GLN A 7 5.14 -14.59 -4.24
C GLN A 7 4.22 -15.63 -3.59
N LEU A 8 4.57 -16.13 -2.40
CA LEU A 8 3.74 -17.06 -1.62
C LEU A 8 2.37 -16.46 -1.24
N HIS A 9 2.31 -15.17 -0.92
CA HIS A 9 1.03 -14.49 -0.64
C HIS A 9 0.19 -14.25 -1.89
N LYS A 10 0.82 -14.01 -3.06
CA LYS A 10 0.11 -13.83 -4.34
C LYS A 10 -0.54 -15.12 -4.83
N GLU A 11 0.05 -16.27 -4.53
CA GLU A 11 -0.45 -17.59 -4.94
C GLU A 11 -1.74 -18.01 -4.23
N LYS A 12 -2.01 -17.48 -3.02
CA LYS A 12 -3.20 -17.84 -2.22
C LYS A 12 -4.37 -16.86 -2.31
N MET A 13 -4.26 -15.79 -3.09
CA MET A 13 -5.37 -14.82 -3.20
C MET A 13 -6.52 -15.37 -4.04
N SER A 14 -7.72 -15.35 -3.47
CA SER A 14 -8.96 -15.68 -4.16
C SER A 14 -9.22 -14.72 -5.32
N LEU A 15 -9.93 -15.17 -6.35
CA LEU A 15 -10.34 -14.33 -7.49
C LEU A 15 -11.13 -13.10 -7.01
N ALA A 16 -11.97 -13.27 -5.99
CA ALA A 16 -12.73 -12.17 -5.40
C ALA A 16 -11.81 -11.09 -4.78
N GLU A 17 -10.71 -11.49 -4.14
CA GLU A 17 -9.77 -10.57 -3.53
C GLU A 17 -8.94 -9.83 -4.59
N LYS A 18 -8.56 -10.52 -5.68
CA LYS A 18 -7.87 -9.89 -6.82
C LYS A 18 -8.75 -8.84 -7.48
N SER A 19 -10.03 -9.15 -7.70
CA SER A 19 -11.00 -8.21 -8.28
C SER A 19 -11.27 -7.03 -7.34
N ALA A 20 -11.40 -7.27 -6.04
CA ALA A 20 -11.59 -6.21 -5.04
C ALA A 20 -10.39 -5.26 -4.97
N ASP A 21 -9.15 -5.78 -5.01
CA ASP A 21 -7.94 -4.93 -5.06
C ASP A 21 -7.86 -4.13 -6.36
N ALA A 22 -8.16 -4.74 -7.51
CA ALA A 22 -8.19 -4.02 -8.79
C ALA A 22 -9.25 -2.91 -8.80
N LEU A 23 -10.44 -3.19 -8.25
CA LEU A 23 -11.53 -2.23 -8.15
C LEU A 23 -11.17 -1.07 -7.20
N SER A 24 -10.58 -1.36 -6.05
CA SER A 24 -10.11 -0.34 -5.09
C SER A 24 -9.12 0.63 -5.73
N VAL A 25 -8.15 0.11 -6.49
CA VAL A 25 -7.16 0.93 -7.21
C VAL A 25 -7.81 1.77 -8.31
N PHE A 26 -8.79 1.24 -9.03
CA PHE A 26 -9.51 1.96 -10.07
C PHE A 26 -10.38 3.10 -9.49
N VAL A 27 -11.18 2.79 -8.47
CA VAL A 27 -12.06 3.74 -7.76
C VAL A 27 -11.25 4.86 -7.09
N GLY A 28 -10.03 4.56 -6.61
CA GLY A 28 -9.11 5.55 -6.05
C GLY A 28 -8.39 6.45 -7.07
N SER A 29 -8.64 6.30 -8.38
CA SER A 29 -7.93 7.08 -9.40
C SER A 29 -8.62 8.41 -9.75
N TRP A 30 -7.83 9.43 -10.07
CA TRP A 30 -8.32 10.72 -10.58
C TRP A 30 -9.17 10.59 -11.86
N ARG A 31 -8.88 9.59 -12.70
CA ARG A 31 -9.65 9.34 -13.92
C ARG A 31 -11.08 8.88 -13.61
N PHE A 32 -11.26 8.07 -12.57
CA PHE A 32 -12.59 7.62 -12.14
C PHE A 32 -13.44 8.77 -11.62
N ILE A 33 -12.86 9.67 -10.82
CA ILE A 33 -13.56 10.86 -10.30
C ILE A 33 -14.09 11.72 -11.45
N LEU A 34 -13.25 11.99 -12.46
CA LEU A 34 -13.65 12.77 -13.64
C LEU A 34 -14.75 12.07 -14.45
N LEU A 35 -14.62 10.75 -14.66
CA LEU A 35 -15.61 9.96 -15.39
C LEU A 35 -16.97 9.93 -14.66
N LEU A 36 -16.97 9.76 -13.34
CA LEU A 36 -18.19 9.79 -12.52
C LEU A 36 -18.83 11.18 -12.56
N GLY A 37 -18.04 12.25 -12.46
CA GLY A 37 -18.52 13.62 -12.60
C GLY A 37 -19.15 13.89 -13.97
N PHE A 38 -18.51 13.44 -15.04
CA PHE A 38 -19.05 13.57 -16.40
C PHE A 38 -20.34 12.77 -16.60
N PHE A 39 -20.41 11.55 -16.05
CA PHE A 39 -21.64 10.76 -16.03
C PHE A 39 -22.79 11.49 -15.33
N MET A 40 -22.53 12.10 -14.16
CA MET A 40 -23.55 12.90 -13.47
C MET A 40 -24.02 14.09 -14.30
N LEU A 41 -23.10 14.81 -14.95
CA LEU A 41 -23.45 15.94 -15.82
C LEU A 41 -24.34 15.50 -17.00
N ILE A 42 -24.00 14.37 -17.64
CA ILE A 42 -24.83 13.79 -18.72
C ILE A 42 -26.20 13.39 -18.19
N TRP A 43 -26.27 12.71 -17.04
CA TRP A 43 -27.53 12.26 -16.45
C TRP A 43 -28.47 13.43 -16.15
N ILE A 44 -27.93 14.49 -15.57
CA ILE A 44 -28.67 15.73 -15.28
C ILE A 44 -29.11 16.38 -16.60
N ALA A 45 -28.22 16.53 -17.57
CA ALA A 45 -28.53 17.14 -18.86
C ALA A 45 -29.64 16.39 -19.62
N LEU A 46 -29.59 15.05 -19.63
CA LEU A 46 -30.63 14.21 -20.24
C LEU A 46 -31.98 14.37 -19.53
N ASN A 47 -32.01 14.37 -18.19
CA ASN A 47 -33.25 14.53 -17.44
C ASN A 47 -33.85 15.95 -17.55
N VAL A 48 -33.02 16.98 -17.65
CA VAL A 48 -33.47 18.36 -17.87
C VAL A 48 -33.97 18.56 -19.31
N ALA A 49 -33.31 17.96 -20.30
CA ALA A 49 -33.73 18.06 -21.70
C ALA A 49 -34.98 17.23 -22.03
N ALA A 50 -35.16 16.06 -21.39
CA ALA A 50 -36.30 15.18 -21.58
C ALA A 50 -37.51 15.59 -20.70
N ILE A 51 -37.99 16.83 -20.89
CA ILE A 51 -39.06 17.46 -20.09
C ILE A 51 -40.38 16.68 -20.14
N GLU A 52 -40.65 15.96 -21.23
CA GLU A 52 -41.90 15.22 -21.41
C GLU A 52 -41.91 13.84 -20.72
N LEU A 53 -40.75 13.19 -20.58
CA LEU A 53 -40.65 11.83 -20.04
C LEU A 53 -40.37 11.81 -18.53
N LYS A 54 -39.79 12.90 -17.97
CA LYS A 54 -39.52 13.13 -16.53
C LYS A 54 -39.13 11.88 -15.75
N TRP A 55 -38.13 11.15 -16.24
CA TRP A 55 -37.76 9.85 -15.66
C TRP A 55 -37.13 9.98 -14.26
N ASP A 56 -36.34 11.04 -14.02
CA ASP A 56 -35.77 11.39 -12.71
C ASP A 56 -35.92 12.91 -12.48
N PRO A 57 -37.10 13.40 -12.04
CA PRO A 57 -37.33 14.82 -11.80
C PRO A 57 -36.44 15.34 -10.67
N TYR A 58 -36.09 16.63 -10.72
CA TYR A 58 -35.44 17.30 -9.59
C TYR A 58 -36.25 17.06 -8.30
N PRO A 59 -35.66 16.50 -7.22
CA PRO A 59 -34.24 16.50 -6.83
C PRO A 59 -33.39 15.25 -7.20
N PHE A 60 -33.71 14.51 -8.27
CA PHE A 60 -32.96 13.34 -8.78
C PHE A 60 -32.86 12.16 -7.79
N ILE A 61 -34.01 11.60 -7.40
CA ILE A 61 -34.06 10.52 -6.40
C ILE A 61 -33.36 9.23 -6.86
N LEU A 62 -33.44 8.91 -8.16
CA LEU A 62 -32.83 7.68 -8.70
C LEU A 62 -31.31 7.81 -8.75
N LEU A 63 -30.80 8.96 -9.20
CA LEU A 63 -29.37 9.25 -9.16
C LEU A 63 -28.83 9.18 -7.73
N ASN A 64 -29.54 9.77 -6.77
CA ASN A 64 -29.15 9.75 -5.37
C ASN A 64 -29.14 8.34 -4.78
N LEU A 65 -30.14 7.52 -5.11
CA LEU A 65 -30.20 6.11 -4.70
C LEU A 65 -29.02 5.32 -5.26
N PHE A 66 -28.72 5.48 -6.55
CA PHE A 66 -27.61 4.81 -7.21
C PHE A 66 -26.26 5.16 -6.57
N LEU A 67 -26.01 6.45 -6.35
CA LEU A 67 -24.77 6.92 -5.70
C LEU A 67 -24.66 6.38 -4.26
N SER A 68 -25.76 6.32 -3.52
CA SER A 68 -25.77 5.80 -2.14
C SER A 68 -25.43 4.31 -2.09
N VAL A 69 -26.03 3.50 -2.97
CA VAL A 69 -25.71 2.06 -3.06
C VAL A 69 -24.28 1.85 -3.52
N ALA A 70 -23.83 2.63 -4.52
CA ALA A 70 -22.46 2.56 -5.00
C ALA A 70 -21.46 2.87 -3.87
N ALA A 71 -21.69 3.91 -3.08
CA ALA A 71 -20.85 4.26 -1.94
C ALA A 71 -20.87 3.18 -0.84
N ALA A 72 -22.05 2.63 -0.54
CA ALA A 72 -22.21 1.57 0.45
C ALA A 72 -21.44 0.29 0.08
N VAL A 73 -21.34 -0.04 -1.22
CA VAL A 73 -20.53 -1.17 -1.70
C VAL A 73 -19.04 -0.81 -1.78
N GLN A 74 -18.69 0.43 -2.10
CA GLN A 74 -17.30 0.88 -2.17
C GLN A 74 -16.60 0.85 -0.81
N ALA A 75 -17.23 1.36 0.24
CA ALA A 75 -16.64 1.44 1.58
C ALA A 75 -16.05 0.11 2.11
N PRO A 76 -16.78 -1.02 2.10
CA PRO A 76 -16.23 -2.30 2.56
C PRO A 76 -15.14 -2.85 1.63
N ILE A 77 -15.23 -2.63 0.32
CA ILE A 77 -14.19 -3.07 -0.63
C ILE A 77 -12.88 -2.33 -0.38
N ILE A 78 -12.97 -1.01 -0.18
CA ILE A 78 -11.83 -0.16 0.20
C ILE A 78 -11.27 -0.63 1.53
N LEU A 79 -12.10 -0.84 2.56
CA LEU A 79 -11.66 -1.31 3.88
C LEU A 79 -10.99 -2.69 3.82
N MET A 80 -11.53 -3.62 3.01
CA MET A 80 -10.91 -4.93 2.81
C MET A 80 -9.54 -4.81 2.13
N SER A 81 -9.40 -3.91 1.16
CA SER A 81 -8.13 -3.64 0.49
C SER A 81 -7.12 -2.98 1.44
N GLN A 82 -7.57 -2.01 2.24
CA GLN A 82 -6.76 -1.38 3.30
C GLN A 82 -6.27 -2.39 4.33
N ASN A 83 -7.17 -3.20 4.91
CA ASN A 83 -6.82 -4.25 5.86
C ASN A 83 -5.78 -5.25 5.31
N ARG A 84 -5.82 -5.55 4.00
CA ARG A 84 -4.81 -6.41 3.35
C ARG A 84 -3.46 -5.69 3.22
N MET A 85 -3.46 -4.41 2.86
CA MET A 85 -2.25 -3.61 2.71
C MET A 85 -1.56 -3.39 4.06
N GLU A 86 -2.31 -3.04 5.11
CA GLU A 86 -1.78 -2.87 6.47
C GLU A 86 -1.14 -4.15 7.01
N LYS A 87 -1.75 -5.32 6.77
CA LYS A 87 -1.14 -6.61 7.14
C LYS A 87 0.20 -6.83 6.43
N LYS A 88 0.30 -6.49 5.14
CA LYS A 88 1.54 -6.60 4.38
C LYS A 88 2.60 -5.62 4.90
N ASP A 89 2.21 -4.39 5.20
CA ASP A 89 3.12 -3.37 5.69
C ASP A 89 3.62 -3.67 7.09
N ARG A 90 2.76 -4.21 7.97
CA ARG A 90 3.19 -4.72 9.29
C ARG A 90 4.22 -5.85 9.18
N LEU A 91 4.00 -6.81 8.28
CA LEU A 91 4.98 -7.90 8.07
C LEU A 91 6.31 -7.39 7.52
N ARG A 92 6.28 -6.38 6.64
CA ARG A 92 7.50 -5.72 6.15
C ARG A 92 8.25 -5.02 7.26
N ALA A 93 7.54 -4.25 8.09
CA ALA A 93 8.13 -3.57 9.23
C ALA A 93 8.81 -4.54 10.22
N GLU A 94 8.20 -5.71 10.47
CA GLU A 94 8.80 -6.75 11.32
C GLU A 94 10.09 -7.32 10.70
N LEU A 95 10.09 -7.60 9.39
CA LEU A 95 11.28 -8.12 8.69
C LEU A 95 12.41 -7.09 8.62
N ASP A 96 12.06 -5.82 8.42
CA ASP A 96 13.01 -4.71 8.42
C ASP A 96 13.62 -4.59 9.83
N TYR A 97 12.81 -4.67 10.89
CA TYR A 97 13.28 -4.69 12.27
C TYR A 97 14.25 -5.84 12.57
N GLU A 98 13.93 -7.08 12.15
CA GLU A 98 14.85 -8.21 12.30
C GLU A 98 16.17 -8.01 11.54
N THR A 99 16.11 -7.35 10.38
CA THR A 99 17.29 -7.06 9.57
C THR A 99 18.16 -6.01 10.24
N ASP A 100 17.54 -4.97 10.81
CA ASP A 100 18.23 -3.92 11.56
C ASP A 100 18.93 -4.48 12.81
N LEU A 101 18.27 -5.38 13.56
CA LEU A 101 18.90 -6.05 14.71
C LEU A 101 20.11 -6.89 14.30
N LYS A 102 20.04 -7.60 13.16
CA LYS A 102 21.18 -8.37 12.63
C LYS A 102 22.31 -7.45 12.20
N ALA A 103 21.99 -6.33 11.57
CA ALA A 103 22.98 -5.33 11.17
C ALA A 103 23.67 -4.71 12.40
N GLU A 104 22.91 -4.39 13.45
CA GLU A 104 23.45 -3.89 14.73
C GLU A 104 24.45 -4.88 15.33
N HIS A 105 24.08 -6.17 15.40
CA HIS A 105 24.98 -7.22 15.88
C HIS A 105 26.29 -7.30 15.07
N GLN A 106 26.19 -7.28 13.74
CA GLN A 106 27.36 -7.31 12.85
C GLN A 106 28.24 -6.06 13.03
N ILE A 107 27.66 -4.88 13.24
CA ILE A 107 28.41 -3.64 13.51
C ILE A 107 29.17 -3.76 14.83
N VAL A 108 28.56 -4.34 15.87
CA VAL A 108 29.23 -4.58 17.15
C VAL A 108 30.42 -5.52 16.99
N GLU A 109 30.26 -6.60 16.22
CA GLU A 109 31.34 -7.54 15.91
C GLU A 109 32.49 -6.88 15.15
N ILE A 110 32.19 -6.14 14.08
CA ILE A 110 33.20 -5.40 13.31
C ILE A 110 33.94 -4.37 14.18
N LYS A 111 33.24 -3.69 15.10
CA LYS A 111 33.88 -2.75 16.03
C LYS A 111 34.87 -3.45 16.96
N LYS A 112 34.55 -4.68 17.39
CA LYS A 112 35.44 -5.49 18.22
C LYS A 112 36.69 -5.89 17.44
N ASP A 113 36.52 -6.43 16.23
CA ASP A 113 37.65 -6.82 15.36
C ASP A 113 38.56 -5.61 15.05
N LEU A 114 37.97 -4.45 14.79
CA LEU A 114 38.71 -3.21 14.54
C LEU A 114 39.53 -2.78 15.77
N ALA A 115 38.97 -2.93 16.98
CA ALA A 115 39.68 -2.65 18.22
C ALA A 115 40.86 -3.61 18.44
N GLU A 116 40.67 -4.90 18.14
CA GLU A 116 41.73 -5.91 18.21
C GLU A 116 42.87 -5.62 17.24
N ILE A 117 42.56 -5.30 15.97
CA ILE A 117 43.55 -4.91 14.97
C ILE A 117 44.30 -3.65 15.41
N LYS A 118 43.59 -2.64 15.94
CA LYS A 118 44.22 -1.40 16.43
C LYS A 118 45.19 -1.68 17.57
N ALA A 119 44.83 -2.56 18.51
CA ALA A 119 45.70 -2.96 19.61
C ALA A 119 46.96 -3.70 19.11
N PHE A 120 46.79 -4.61 18.14
CA PHE A 120 47.91 -5.33 17.52
C PHE A 120 48.91 -4.37 16.84
N LEU A 121 48.41 -3.39 16.09
CA LEU A 121 49.24 -2.38 15.44
C LEU A 121 49.99 -1.49 16.45
N GLN A 122 49.35 -1.11 17.56
CA GLN A 122 50.00 -0.34 18.63
C GLN A 122 51.14 -1.14 19.29
N ASN A 123 50.92 -2.42 19.57
CA ASN A 123 51.95 -3.31 20.12
C ASN A 123 53.13 -3.47 19.17
N LYS A 124 52.87 -3.66 17.86
CA LYS A 124 53.93 -3.76 16.84
C LYS A 124 54.74 -2.46 16.74
N LYS A 125 54.08 -1.29 16.79
CA LYS A 125 54.74 0.02 16.80
C LYS A 125 55.65 0.19 18.03
N LYS A 126 55.18 -0.18 19.24
CA LYS A 126 56.02 -0.15 20.45
C LYS A 126 57.26 -1.03 20.33
N LYS A 127 57.12 -2.25 19.82
CA LYS A 127 58.22 -3.22 19.66
C LYS A 127 59.26 -2.78 18.62
N SER A 128 58.87 -1.96 17.66
CA SER A 128 59.75 -1.34 16.65
C SER A 128 60.52 -0.12 17.18
N LEU A 129 60.06 0.50 18.27
CA LEU A 129 60.70 1.70 18.86
C LEU A 129 61.68 1.35 19.99
N THR A 130 61.64 0.11 20.48
CA THR A 130 62.52 -0.42 21.54
C THR A 130 63.63 -1.34 21.03
N LYS A 131 63.74 -1.53 19.71
CA LYS A 131 64.89 -2.15 19.02
C LYS A 131 65.66 -1.07 18.29
#